data_AF-A0A182XGT1-F1
#
_entry.id   AF-A0A182XGT1-F1
#
_cell.length_a   1.000
_cell.length_b   1.000
_cell.length_c   1.000
_cell.angle_alpha   90.00
_cell.angle_beta   90.00
_cell.angle_gamma   90.00
#
_symmetry.space_group_name_H-M   'P 1'
#
loop_
_entity.id
_entity.type
_entity.pdbx_description
1 polymer ?
#
loop_
_entity_poly.entity_id
_entity_poly.type
_entity_poly.pdbx_seq_one_letter_code
_entity_poly.pdbx_strand_id
1 'polypeptide(L)'
;MTVTNILIILNLGCEMLYVIDQRLKAQSIPLDKSAQVLREITEVLLDPKFLHYIATAYQQSMLTVQQCRVLLTDIACCSLMRLDISSMDKLWDLMVMIFKWQMFITNKNAQMLLDLTFRHLDGIGRLIPEMRKQILIDNVKKSLLELWEPLCEDEQTIVHRKVYKWLKPYNTKISILIRMGLQKSTGDFEPEPKNNIFYNYYINNIGENIYSKTANLAALKAQSDSMGTGSSSSSDMITAGHEIDTLVQQLNIQHDPTDDAANNATATAQTMPQTTSVHGGLNEIVIAEGTNKEHDRSPSTAQLNGKESNSGQETSPDDVNQSSNHSKESNLDKLMKKIKLEKEDFIVADSGAIDANAELLKMFDQKLDL
;
A
#
# COMPACT_ATOMS: atom_id res chain seq x y z
N MET A 1 -5.21 -19.76 -14.33
CA MET A 1 -4.42 -18.71 -13.62
C MET A 1 -5.35 -18.12 -12.56
N THR A 2 -5.00 -18.12 -11.27
CA THR A 2 -5.96 -17.74 -10.23
C THR A 2 -5.90 -16.24 -9.94
N VAL A 3 -6.94 -15.50 -10.33
CA VAL A 3 -7.06 -14.04 -10.10
C VAL A 3 -7.06 -13.67 -8.62
N THR A 4 -7.47 -14.59 -7.73
CA THR A 4 -7.57 -14.37 -6.27
C THR A 4 -6.26 -13.87 -5.63
N ASN A 5 -5.12 -14.46 -5.99
CA ASN A 5 -3.83 -14.09 -5.40
C ASN A 5 -3.34 -12.73 -5.91
N ILE A 6 -3.66 -12.37 -7.16
CA ILE A 6 -3.36 -11.04 -7.69
C ILE A 6 -4.20 -10.01 -6.94
N LEU A 7 -5.50 -10.24 -6.78
CA LEU A 7 -6.40 -9.31 -6.09
C LEU A 7 -5.91 -9.04 -4.66
N ILE A 8 -5.51 -10.06 -3.90
CA ILE A 8 -5.07 -9.81 -2.53
C ILE A 8 -3.76 -9.03 -2.45
N ILE A 9 -2.79 -9.34 -3.32
CA ILE A 9 -1.50 -8.62 -3.37
C ILE A 9 -1.71 -7.17 -3.80
N LEU A 10 -2.53 -6.93 -4.82
CA LEU A 10 -2.78 -5.58 -5.33
C LEU A 10 -3.51 -4.71 -4.30
N ASN A 11 -4.60 -5.18 -3.71
CA ASN A 11 -5.37 -4.38 -2.74
C ASN A 11 -4.52 -4.07 -1.49
N LEU A 12 -3.83 -5.08 -0.92
CA LEU A 12 -2.94 -4.86 0.23
C LEU A 12 -1.75 -3.95 -0.13
N GLY A 13 -1.16 -4.13 -1.32
CA GLY A 13 -0.07 -3.28 -1.80
C GLY A 13 -0.50 -1.82 -2.07
N CYS A 14 -1.74 -1.59 -2.47
CA CYS A 14 -2.27 -0.23 -2.62
C CYS A 14 -2.49 0.43 -1.26
N GLU A 15 -3.08 -0.29 -0.29
CA GLU A 15 -3.20 0.19 1.09
C GLU A 15 -1.82 0.45 1.72
N MET A 16 -0.82 -0.36 1.38
CA MET A 16 0.58 -0.15 1.76
C MET A 16 1.09 1.22 1.30
N LEU A 17 0.89 1.53 0.02
CA LEU A 17 1.30 2.80 -0.58
C LEU A 17 0.58 3.99 0.06
N TYR A 18 -0.70 3.87 0.41
CA TYR A 18 -1.42 4.91 1.15
C TYR A 18 -0.81 5.15 2.53
N VAL A 19 -0.52 4.10 3.31
CA VAL A 19 0.09 4.26 4.64
C VAL A 19 1.49 4.85 4.53
N ILE A 20 2.30 4.38 3.58
CA ILE A 20 3.66 4.87 3.36
C ILE A 20 3.65 6.36 2.96
N ASP A 21 2.85 6.75 1.97
CA ASP A 21 2.71 8.15 1.54
C ASP A 21 2.41 9.08 2.72
N GLN A 22 1.48 8.67 3.58
CA GLN A 22 1.08 9.46 4.74
C GLN A 22 2.19 9.57 5.78
N ARG A 23 2.94 8.49 5.98
CA ARG A 23 4.05 8.48 6.92
C ARG A 23 5.22 9.34 6.43
N LEU A 24 5.53 9.29 5.13
CA LEU A 24 6.53 10.17 4.50
C LEU A 24 6.15 11.64 4.66
N LYS A 25 4.86 11.98 4.45
CA LYS A 25 4.34 13.34 4.69
C LYS A 25 4.42 13.76 6.16
N ALA A 26 4.05 12.88 7.09
CA ALA A 26 4.08 13.16 8.52
C ALA A 26 5.50 13.38 9.07
N GLN A 27 6.52 12.83 8.40
CA GLN A 27 7.93 13.03 8.73
C GLN A 27 8.60 14.12 7.90
N SER A 28 7.83 14.84 7.08
CA SER A 28 8.34 15.90 6.21
C SER A 28 9.50 15.44 5.32
N ILE A 29 9.46 14.17 4.85
CA ILE A 29 10.47 13.65 3.92
C ILE A 29 10.41 14.47 2.62
N PRO A 30 11.55 14.94 2.09
CA PRO A 30 11.60 15.74 0.88
C PRO A 30 10.79 15.14 -0.28
N LEU A 31 10.05 15.98 -1.00
CA LEU A 31 9.11 15.53 -2.03
C LEU A 31 9.76 14.62 -3.08
N ASP A 32 10.99 14.93 -3.50
CA ASP A 32 11.71 14.12 -4.49
C ASP A 32 12.00 12.71 -3.98
N LYS A 33 12.41 12.58 -2.72
CA LYS A 33 12.67 11.29 -2.08
C LYS A 33 11.38 10.51 -1.85
N SER A 34 10.32 11.19 -1.41
CA SER A 34 9.00 10.60 -1.24
C SER A 34 8.45 10.07 -2.56
N ALA A 35 8.53 10.87 -3.62
CA ALA A 35 8.11 10.47 -4.97
C ALA A 35 8.96 9.31 -5.51
N GLN A 36 10.26 9.28 -5.21
CA GLN A 36 11.13 8.16 -5.57
C GLN A 36 10.71 6.86 -4.86
N VAL A 37 10.49 6.90 -3.54
CA VAL A 37 10.05 5.73 -2.76
C VAL A 37 8.75 5.17 -3.31
N LEU A 38 7.73 6.02 -3.45
CA LEU A 38 6.43 5.59 -3.95
C LEU A 38 6.53 5.05 -5.39
N ARG A 39 7.39 5.64 -6.23
CA ARG A 39 7.60 5.21 -7.62
C ARG A 39 8.17 3.80 -7.66
N GLU A 40 9.27 3.58 -6.96
CA GLU A 40 9.97 2.29 -6.97
C GLU A 40 9.09 1.16 -6.43
N ILE A 41 8.33 1.43 -5.36
CA ILE A 41 7.36 0.47 -4.80
C ILE A 41 6.25 0.17 -5.81
N THR A 42 5.67 1.20 -6.45
CA THR A 42 4.59 1.03 -7.45
C THR A 42 5.07 0.24 -8.66
N GLU A 43 6.27 0.54 -9.16
CA GLU A 43 6.84 -0.14 -10.33
C GLU A 43 7.07 -1.63 -10.05
N VAL A 44 7.54 -2.00 -8.85
CA VAL A 44 7.72 -3.41 -8.47
C VAL A 44 6.38 -4.10 -8.22
N LEU A 45 5.45 -3.46 -7.51
CA LEU A 45 4.12 -4.01 -7.19
C LEU A 45 3.32 -4.35 -8.46
N LEU A 46 3.40 -3.49 -9.48
CA LEU A 46 2.63 -3.59 -10.71
C LEU A 46 3.42 -4.23 -11.86
N ASP A 47 4.62 -4.75 -11.62
CA ASP A 47 5.44 -5.34 -12.68
C ASP A 47 4.74 -6.55 -13.31
N PRO A 48 4.62 -6.61 -14.66
CA PRO A 48 3.92 -7.71 -15.33
C PRO A 48 4.52 -9.09 -15.06
N LYS A 49 5.85 -9.21 -14.90
CA LYS A 49 6.50 -10.50 -14.62
C LYS A 49 6.19 -10.95 -13.19
N PHE A 50 6.21 -10.01 -12.23
CA PHE A 50 5.81 -10.28 -10.86
C PHE A 50 4.34 -10.74 -10.78
N LEU A 51 3.42 -9.99 -11.39
CA LEU A 51 2.00 -10.35 -11.38
C LEU A 51 1.74 -11.68 -12.09
N HIS A 52 2.41 -11.94 -13.22
CA HIS A 52 2.36 -13.24 -13.89
C HIS A 52 2.85 -14.37 -12.99
N TYR A 53 3.95 -14.16 -12.24
CA TYR A 53 4.44 -15.12 -11.28
C TYR A 53 3.42 -15.41 -10.17
N ILE A 54 2.82 -14.38 -9.54
CA ILE A 54 1.79 -14.55 -8.50
C ILE A 54 0.60 -15.37 -9.02
N ALA A 55 0.23 -15.14 -10.27
CA ALA A 55 -0.94 -15.75 -10.90
C ALA A 55 -0.71 -17.22 -11.32
N THR A 56 0.55 -17.61 -11.55
CA THR A 56 0.94 -18.94 -12.07
C THR A 56 1.60 -19.84 -11.03
N ALA A 57 2.39 -19.29 -10.11
CA ALA A 57 3.12 -20.06 -9.11
C ALA A 57 2.20 -20.76 -8.09
N TYR A 58 1.00 -20.20 -7.87
CA TYR A 58 0.06 -20.63 -6.84
C TYR A 58 -1.29 -21.08 -7.45
N GLN A 59 -1.29 -21.71 -8.63
CA GLN A 59 -2.52 -22.07 -9.34
C GLN A 59 -3.50 -22.93 -8.55
N GLN A 60 -3.01 -23.74 -7.59
CA GLN A 60 -3.82 -24.68 -6.82
C GLN A 60 -4.13 -24.21 -5.39
N SER A 61 -3.51 -23.11 -4.94
CA SER A 61 -3.63 -22.66 -3.55
C SER A 61 -3.62 -21.14 -3.42
N MET A 62 -4.32 -20.65 -2.41
CA MET A 62 -4.23 -19.24 -2.05
C MET A 62 -2.89 -18.98 -1.33
N LEU A 63 -2.30 -17.81 -1.56
CA LEU A 63 -1.12 -17.37 -0.80
C LEU A 63 -1.41 -17.45 0.69
N THR A 64 -0.49 -18.06 1.43
CA THR A 64 -0.53 -18.03 2.89
C THR A 64 -0.28 -16.61 3.40
N VAL A 65 -0.71 -16.34 4.63
CA VAL A 65 -0.42 -15.07 5.31
C VAL A 65 1.07 -14.78 5.34
N GLN A 66 1.88 -15.79 5.68
CA GLN A 66 3.34 -15.64 5.76
C GLN A 66 3.95 -15.29 4.40
N GLN A 67 3.56 -16.00 3.33
CA GLN A 67 4.05 -15.70 1.98
C GLN A 67 3.66 -14.28 1.55
N CYS A 68 2.41 -13.88 1.75
CA CYS A 68 1.93 -12.55 1.42
C CYS A 68 2.69 -11.45 2.21
N ARG A 69 2.95 -11.70 3.50
CA ARG A 69 3.72 -10.79 4.36
C ARG A 69 5.16 -10.63 3.90
N VAL A 70 5.85 -11.73 3.57
CA VAL A 70 7.22 -11.67 3.06
C VAL A 70 7.29 -10.89 1.75
N LEU A 71 6.41 -11.22 0.80
CA LEU A 71 6.32 -10.53 -0.49
C LEU A 71 6.11 -9.01 -0.33
N LEU A 72 5.12 -8.60 0.47
CA LEU A 72 4.83 -7.18 0.66
C LEU A 72 5.89 -6.46 1.50
N THR A 73 6.56 -7.15 2.43
CA THR A 73 7.72 -6.59 3.16
C THR A 73 8.86 -6.28 2.21
N ASP A 74 9.16 -7.21 1.30
CA ASP A 74 10.24 -7.03 0.32
C ASP A 74 9.92 -5.93 -0.69
N ILE A 75 8.65 -5.82 -1.09
CA ILE A 75 8.18 -4.73 -1.94
C ILE A 75 8.28 -3.38 -1.20
N ALA A 76 7.83 -3.29 0.07
CA ALA A 76 7.94 -2.06 0.85
C ALA A 76 9.40 -1.60 1.00
N CYS A 77 10.31 -2.55 1.23
CA CYS A 77 11.74 -2.30 1.42
C CYS A 77 12.54 -2.32 0.11
N CYS A 78 11.89 -2.42 -1.06
CA CYS A 78 12.59 -2.49 -2.33
C CYS A 78 13.26 -1.15 -2.70
N SER A 79 12.82 -0.06 -2.08
CA SER A 79 13.33 1.29 -2.31
C SER A 79 14.49 1.66 -1.37
N LEU A 80 14.89 2.93 -1.40
CA LEU A 80 15.79 3.52 -0.41
C LEU A 80 15.22 3.55 1.02
N MET A 81 13.92 3.28 1.17
CA MET A 81 13.22 3.29 2.44
C MET A 81 13.63 2.09 3.30
N ARG A 82 13.74 2.31 4.61
CA ARG A 82 13.94 1.25 5.60
C ARG A 82 12.86 1.33 6.66
N LEU A 83 12.25 0.18 6.94
CA LEU A 83 11.27 -0.03 8.00
C LEU A 83 11.87 -1.00 8.99
N ASP A 84 11.77 -0.69 10.28
CA ASP A 84 12.05 -1.67 11.32
C ASP A 84 10.89 -2.67 11.47
N ILE A 85 11.13 -3.73 12.24
CA ILE A 85 10.16 -4.83 12.43
C ILE A 85 8.84 -4.30 13.02
N SER A 86 8.91 -3.46 14.06
CA SER A 86 7.73 -2.86 14.69
C SER A 86 6.91 -2.02 13.71
N SER A 87 7.58 -1.31 12.81
CA SER A 87 6.95 -0.50 11.78
C SER A 87 6.31 -1.38 10.71
N MET A 88 7.00 -2.44 10.27
CA MET A 88 6.44 -3.38 9.31
C MET A 88 5.20 -4.10 9.88
N ASP A 89 5.21 -4.46 11.16
CA ASP A 89 4.09 -5.11 11.85
C ASP A 89 2.84 -4.21 11.87
N LYS A 90 3.03 -2.93 12.20
CA LYS A 90 1.93 -1.94 12.21
C LYS A 90 1.46 -1.57 10.81
N LEU A 91 2.38 -1.50 9.84
CA LEU A 91 2.03 -1.35 8.43
C LEU A 91 1.14 -2.52 8.00
N TRP A 92 1.52 -3.76 8.36
CA TRP A 92 0.72 -4.95 8.10
C TRP A 92 -0.69 -4.87 8.70
N ASP A 93 -0.80 -4.53 9.98
CA ASP A 93 -2.10 -4.38 10.64
C ASP A 93 -2.98 -3.33 9.96
N LEU A 94 -2.41 -2.18 9.57
CA LEU A 94 -3.14 -1.12 8.88
C LEU A 94 -3.63 -1.58 7.50
N MET A 95 -2.75 -2.13 6.67
CA MET A 95 -3.11 -2.61 5.33
C MET A 95 -4.24 -3.64 5.38
N VAL A 96 -4.07 -4.65 6.23
CA VAL A 96 -5.00 -5.77 6.32
C VAL A 96 -6.34 -5.34 6.90
N MET A 97 -6.34 -4.54 7.97
CA MET A 97 -7.59 -4.14 8.60
C MET A 97 -8.38 -3.12 7.79
N ILE A 98 -7.73 -2.19 7.08
CA ILE A 98 -8.45 -1.27 6.18
C ILE A 98 -9.05 -2.03 5.00
N PHE A 99 -8.28 -2.91 4.35
CA PHE A 99 -8.82 -3.73 3.25
C PHE A 99 -9.93 -4.66 3.74
N LYS A 100 -9.78 -5.27 4.92
CA LYS A 100 -10.84 -6.08 5.55
C LYS A 100 -12.11 -5.25 5.82
N TRP A 101 -11.96 -4.02 6.30
CA TRP A 101 -13.10 -3.12 6.50
C TRP A 101 -13.80 -2.80 5.18
N GLN A 102 -13.04 -2.52 4.11
CA GLN A 102 -13.62 -2.29 2.78
C GLN A 102 -14.39 -3.52 2.29
N MET A 103 -13.79 -4.71 2.40
CA MET A 103 -14.45 -5.99 2.07
C MET A 103 -15.69 -6.27 2.91
N PHE A 104 -15.72 -5.83 4.17
CA PHE A 104 -16.89 -5.94 5.04
C PHE A 104 -18.07 -5.11 4.50
N ILE A 105 -17.80 -3.88 4.03
CA ILE A 105 -18.81 -3.00 3.45
C ILE A 105 -19.27 -3.50 2.07
N THR A 106 -18.36 -4.01 1.25
CA THR A 106 -18.65 -4.48 -0.13
C THR A 106 -19.08 -5.94 -0.23
N ASN A 107 -19.35 -6.63 0.89
CA ASN A 107 -19.60 -8.08 0.95
C ASN A 107 -20.84 -8.59 0.19
N LYS A 108 -21.63 -7.69 -0.44
CA LYS A 108 -22.90 -8.03 -1.09
C LYS A 108 -22.73 -8.56 -2.52
N ASN A 109 -21.65 -8.20 -3.22
CA ASN A 109 -21.48 -8.52 -4.63
C ASN A 109 -19.99 -8.74 -4.95
N ALA A 110 -19.67 -9.85 -5.62
CA ALA A 110 -18.31 -10.19 -6.03
C ALA A 110 -17.68 -9.14 -6.96
N GLN A 111 -18.47 -8.52 -7.84
CA GLN A 111 -18.02 -7.47 -8.75
C GLN A 111 -17.43 -6.26 -7.99
N MET A 112 -17.93 -5.99 -6.78
CA MET A 112 -17.44 -4.88 -5.97
C MET A 112 -15.98 -5.05 -5.54
N LEU A 113 -15.45 -6.29 -5.49
CA LEU A 113 -14.03 -6.54 -5.23
C LEU A 113 -13.17 -6.08 -6.42
N LEU A 114 -13.61 -6.32 -7.66
CA LEU A 114 -12.88 -5.84 -8.83
C LEU A 114 -12.94 -4.30 -8.90
N ASP A 115 -14.11 -3.72 -8.68
CA ASP A 115 -14.29 -2.26 -8.68
C ASP A 115 -13.50 -1.58 -7.55
N LEU A 116 -13.41 -2.23 -6.37
CA LEU A 116 -12.54 -1.81 -5.28
C LEU A 116 -11.07 -1.82 -5.71
N THR A 117 -10.62 -2.91 -6.32
CA THR A 117 -9.24 -3.03 -6.82
C THR A 117 -8.93 -1.94 -7.85
N PHE A 118 -9.86 -1.61 -8.74
CA PHE A 118 -9.65 -0.56 -9.74
C PHE A 118 -9.53 0.83 -9.11
N ARG A 119 -10.34 1.13 -8.10
CA ARG A 119 -10.26 2.39 -7.35
C ARG A 119 -8.95 2.52 -6.58
N HIS A 120 -8.46 1.42 -6.00
CA HIS A 120 -7.13 1.36 -5.39
C HIS A 120 -6.04 1.69 -6.40
N LEU A 121 -6.06 1.04 -7.56
CA LEU A 121 -5.11 1.27 -8.65
C LEU A 121 -5.14 2.73 -9.14
N ASP A 122 -6.33 3.32 -9.31
CA ASP A 122 -6.46 4.74 -9.64
C ASP A 122 -5.97 5.66 -8.52
N GLY A 123 -6.23 5.29 -7.27
CA GLY A 123 -5.78 6.05 -6.11
C GLY A 123 -4.26 6.10 -6.00
N ILE A 124 -3.56 4.99 -6.26
CA ILE A 124 -2.09 5.01 -6.29
C ILE A 124 -1.54 5.77 -7.51
N GLY A 125 -2.25 5.76 -8.65
CA GLY A 125 -1.92 6.61 -9.80
C GLY A 125 -1.96 8.10 -9.48
N ARG A 126 -2.90 8.51 -8.62
CA ARG A 126 -3.01 9.89 -8.11
C ARG A 126 -1.90 10.27 -7.13
N LEU A 127 -1.30 9.31 -6.41
CA LEU A 127 -0.16 9.60 -5.53
C LEU A 127 1.07 10.06 -6.31
N ILE A 128 1.24 9.55 -7.54
CA ILE A 128 2.38 9.90 -8.38
C ILE A 128 1.92 10.08 -9.84
N PRO A 129 1.42 11.28 -10.17
CA PRO A 129 0.79 11.56 -11.45
C PRO A 129 1.84 11.62 -12.57
N GLU A 130 2.14 10.45 -13.14
CA GLU A 130 3.08 10.31 -14.24
C GLU A 130 2.54 9.37 -15.31
N MET A 131 2.71 9.77 -16.57
CA MET A 131 2.19 9.03 -17.72
C MET A 131 2.64 7.57 -17.76
N ARG A 132 3.92 7.28 -17.46
CA ARG A 132 4.43 5.90 -17.44
C ARG A 132 3.73 5.03 -16.40
N LYS A 133 3.42 5.58 -15.23
CA LYS A 133 2.71 4.86 -14.15
C LYS A 133 1.25 4.67 -14.49
N GLN A 134 0.61 5.66 -15.12
CA GLN A 134 -0.76 5.50 -15.59
C GLN A 134 -0.86 4.36 -16.62
N ILE A 135 0.06 4.29 -17.58
CA ILE A 135 0.11 3.18 -18.55
C ILE A 135 0.28 1.83 -17.85
N LEU A 136 1.13 1.76 -16.81
CA LEU A 136 1.32 0.54 -16.03
C LEU A 136 0.03 0.11 -15.31
N ILE A 137 -0.67 1.06 -14.68
CA ILE A 137 -1.97 0.84 -14.04
C ILE A 137 -3.01 0.35 -15.05
N ASP A 138 -3.12 0.99 -16.20
CA ASP A 138 -4.07 0.64 -17.25
C ASP A 138 -3.81 -0.78 -17.78
N ASN A 139 -2.54 -1.16 -17.94
CA ASN A 139 -2.15 -2.52 -18.31
C ASN A 139 -2.55 -3.55 -17.25
N VAL A 140 -2.33 -3.27 -15.96
CA VAL A 140 -2.74 -4.17 -14.88
C VAL A 140 -4.26 -4.32 -14.83
N LYS A 141 -5.01 -3.22 -14.99
CA LYS A 141 -6.48 -3.26 -15.08
C LYS A 141 -6.95 -4.13 -16.24
N LYS A 142 -6.32 -3.98 -17.41
CA LYS A 142 -6.61 -4.82 -18.58
C LYS A 142 -6.35 -6.30 -18.29
N SER A 143 -5.21 -6.64 -17.71
CA SER A 143 -4.91 -8.04 -17.34
C SER A 143 -5.87 -8.59 -16.28
N LEU A 144 -6.35 -7.75 -15.35
CA LEU A 144 -7.38 -8.16 -14.40
C LEU A 144 -8.71 -8.48 -15.09
N LEU A 145 -9.13 -7.66 -16.07
CA LEU A 145 -10.33 -7.95 -16.87
C LEU A 145 -10.19 -9.25 -17.64
N GLU A 146 -9.05 -9.47 -18.31
CA GLU A 146 -8.75 -10.71 -19.04
C GLU A 146 -8.81 -11.96 -18.15
N LEU A 147 -8.57 -11.81 -16.84
CA LEU A 147 -8.67 -12.90 -15.86
C LEU A 147 -10.03 -13.01 -15.16
N TRP A 148 -10.80 -11.92 -15.11
CA TRP A 148 -12.07 -11.83 -14.38
C TRP A 148 -13.27 -12.09 -15.26
N GLU A 149 -13.33 -11.51 -16.46
CA GLU A 149 -14.46 -11.61 -17.39
C GLU A 149 -14.79 -13.06 -17.81
N PRO A 150 -13.81 -13.97 -18.00
CA PRO A 150 -14.12 -15.36 -18.32
C PRO A 150 -14.78 -16.15 -17.17
N LEU A 151 -14.69 -15.65 -15.93
CA LEU A 151 -15.26 -16.32 -14.77
C LEU A 151 -16.78 -16.16 -14.74
N CYS A 152 -17.50 -17.24 -14.47
CA CYS A 152 -18.94 -17.15 -14.21
C CYS A 152 -19.23 -16.52 -12.83
N GLU A 153 -20.49 -16.15 -12.58
CA GLU A 153 -20.89 -15.49 -11.33
C GLU A 153 -20.54 -16.32 -10.07
N ASP A 154 -20.68 -17.64 -10.15
CA ASP A 154 -20.31 -18.54 -9.05
C ASP A 154 -18.80 -18.53 -8.79
N GLU A 155 -17.98 -18.53 -9.85
CA GLU A 155 -16.52 -18.46 -9.74
C GLU A 155 -16.06 -17.12 -9.18
N GLN A 156 -16.65 -16.01 -9.64
CA GLN A 156 -16.39 -14.68 -9.09
C GLN A 156 -16.77 -14.63 -7.60
N THR A 157 -17.90 -15.22 -7.23
CA THR A 157 -18.33 -15.33 -5.84
C THR A 157 -17.37 -16.19 -5.00
N ILE A 158 -16.83 -17.27 -5.56
CA ILE A 158 -15.80 -18.09 -4.91
C ILE A 158 -14.52 -17.27 -4.69
N VAL A 159 -14.07 -16.50 -5.68
CA VAL A 159 -12.91 -15.59 -5.54
C VAL A 159 -13.15 -14.61 -4.40
N HIS A 160 -14.29 -13.92 -4.41
CA HIS A 160 -14.66 -12.98 -3.36
C HIS A 160 -14.67 -13.62 -1.97
N ARG A 161 -15.32 -14.79 -1.81
CA ARG A 161 -15.36 -15.54 -0.54
C ARG A 161 -13.97 -15.98 -0.07
N LYS A 162 -13.08 -16.37 -0.99
CA LYS A 162 -11.69 -16.73 -0.65
C LYS A 162 -10.94 -15.54 -0.07
N VAL A 163 -11.03 -14.36 -0.70
CA VAL A 163 -10.44 -13.12 -0.18
C VAL A 163 -11.02 -12.76 1.19
N TYR A 164 -12.35 -12.77 1.32
CA TYR A 164 -13.02 -12.47 2.59
C TYR A 164 -12.61 -13.44 3.71
N LYS A 165 -12.56 -14.75 3.41
CA LYS A 165 -12.14 -15.79 4.37
C LYS A 165 -10.68 -15.60 4.80
N TRP A 166 -9.80 -15.21 3.88
CA TRP A 166 -8.39 -14.94 4.19
C TRP A 166 -8.24 -13.79 5.19
N LEU A 167 -9.07 -12.76 5.07
CA LEU A 167 -9.06 -11.59 5.96
C LEU A 167 -9.80 -11.82 7.29
N LYS A 168 -10.61 -12.88 7.40
CA LYS A 168 -11.46 -13.14 8.57
C LYS A 168 -10.69 -13.18 9.91
N PRO A 169 -9.50 -13.81 10.03
CA PRO A 169 -8.82 -13.98 11.32
C PRO A 169 -8.35 -12.68 11.99
N TYR A 170 -8.21 -11.58 11.25
CA TYR A 170 -7.63 -10.34 11.78
C TYR A 170 -8.65 -9.51 12.56
N ASN A 171 -8.32 -9.06 13.76
CA ASN A 171 -9.23 -8.25 14.59
C ASN A 171 -8.49 -7.08 15.27
N THR A 172 -7.47 -6.54 14.61
CA THR A 172 -6.63 -5.49 15.18
C THR A 172 -7.40 -4.16 15.25
N LYS A 173 -7.25 -3.44 16.35
CA LYS A 173 -7.89 -2.14 16.56
C LYS A 173 -7.16 -1.05 15.78
N ILE A 174 -7.88 -0.38 14.88
CA ILE A 174 -7.33 0.67 14.03
C ILE A 174 -7.88 2.02 14.48
N SER A 175 -6.98 2.86 15.01
CA SER A 175 -7.35 4.14 15.61
C SER A 175 -8.13 5.06 14.66
N ILE A 176 -7.80 5.10 13.37
CA ILE A 176 -8.53 5.93 12.39
C ILE A 176 -9.97 5.42 12.20
N LEU A 177 -10.18 4.10 12.06
CA LEU A 177 -11.53 3.53 11.95
C LEU A 177 -12.35 3.74 13.22
N ILE A 178 -11.73 3.60 14.41
CA ILE A 178 -12.41 3.84 15.68
C ILE A 178 -12.82 5.31 15.84
N ARG A 179 -11.90 6.24 15.55
CA ARG A 179 -12.19 7.69 15.61
C ARG A 179 -13.26 8.11 14.62
N MET A 180 -13.28 7.49 13.45
CA MET A 180 -14.33 7.68 12.46
C MET A 180 -15.61 6.92 12.78
N GLY A 181 -15.72 6.17 13.89
CA GLY A 181 -16.91 5.40 14.26
C GLY A 181 -17.23 4.23 13.33
N LEU A 182 -16.25 3.75 12.56
CA LEU A 182 -16.37 2.64 11.61
C LEU A 182 -15.97 1.29 12.23
N GLN A 183 -15.26 1.34 13.36
CA GLN A 183 -14.84 0.18 14.15
C GLN A 183 -15.13 0.43 15.63
N LYS A 184 -15.58 -0.61 16.33
CA LYS A 184 -15.82 -0.62 17.77
C LYS A 184 -14.50 -0.77 18.53
N SER A 185 -14.49 -0.37 19.80
CA SER A 185 -13.36 -0.60 20.70
C SER A 185 -13.07 -2.09 20.95
N THR A 186 -13.98 -2.99 20.59
CA THR A 186 -13.82 -4.45 20.60
C THR A 186 -12.98 -4.97 19.43
N GLY A 187 -12.77 -4.16 18.38
CA GLY A 187 -12.13 -4.56 17.13
C GLY A 187 -13.13 -4.90 16.01
N ASP A 188 -14.40 -5.13 16.34
CA ASP A 188 -15.44 -5.42 15.35
C ASP A 188 -15.78 -4.17 14.53
N PHE A 189 -16.12 -4.36 13.25
CA PHE A 189 -16.63 -3.26 12.43
C PHE A 189 -18.07 -2.91 12.78
N GLU A 190 -18.42 -1.63 12.60
CA GLU A 190 -19.77 -1.14 12.80
C GLU A 190 -20.61 -1.35 11.52
N PRO A 191 -21.60 -2.28 11.49
CA PRO A 191 -22.45 -2.51 10.32
C PRO A 191 -23.40 -1.35 10.01
N GLU A 192 -23.85 -0.63 11.04
CA GLU A 192 -24.80 0.47 10.92
C GLU A 192 -24.34 1.64 11.78
N PRO A 193 -23.33 2.40 11.34
CA PRO A 193 -22.86 3.54 12.11
C PRO A 193 -23.89 4.67 12.00
N LYS A 194 -24.84 4.68 12.93
CA LYS A 194 -25.91 5.68 13.02
C LYS A 194 -25.29 7.06 13.29
N ASN A 195 -25.77 8.07 12.59
CA ASN A 195 -25.33 9.47 12.71
C ASN A 195 -23.82 9.67 12.47
N ASN A 196 -23.22 8.84 11.62
CA ASN A 196 -21.80 8.92 11.30
C ASN A 196 -21.58 9.66 9.98
N ILE A 197 -21.01 10.86 10.08
CA ILE A 197 -20.74 11.76 8.96
C ILE A 197 -19.71 11.19 7.98
N PHE A 198 -18.75 10.42 8.49
CA PHE A 198 -17.70 9.80 7.71
C PHE A 198 -18.24 8.61 6.93
N TYR A 199 -19.23 7.90 7.49
CA TYR A 199 -19.77 6.69 6.88
C TYR A 199 -20.30 6.92 5.47
N ASN A 200 -21.18 7.91 5.28
CA ASN A 200 -21.77 8.19 3.96
C ASN A 200 -20.73 8.60 2.92
N TYR A 201 -19.71 9.35 3.32
CA TYR A 201 -18.63 9.71 2.41
C TYR A 201 -17.81 8.47 2.02
N TYR A 202 -17.34 7.70 2.99
CA TYR A 202 -16.43 6.59 2.73
C TYR A 202 -17.11 5.35 2.13
N ILE A 203 -18.41 5.15 2.33
CA ILE A 203 -19.15 4.08 1.63
C ILE A 203 -19.30 4.39 0.14
N ASN A 204 -19.55 5.65 -0.20
CA ASN A 204 -19.67 6.12 -1.59
C ASN A 204 -18.30 6.21 -2.29
N ASN A 205 -17.23 6.43 -1.52
CA ASN A 205 -15.85 6.54 -2.02
C ASN A 205 -14.97 5.39 -1.51
N ILE A 206 -15.54 4.19 -1.37
CA ILE A 206 -14.79 3.05 -0.84
C ILE A 206 -13.60 2.72 -1.74
N GLY A 207 -12.46 2.34 -1.16
CA GLY A 207 -11.21 2.16 -1.92
C GLY A 207 -10.45 3.45 -2.23
N GLU A 208 -10.96 4.63 -1.87
CA GLU A 208 -10.12 5.83 -1.84
C GLU A 208 -9.19 5.84 -0.61
N ASN A 209 -8.13 6.63 -0.70
CA ASN A 209 -7.16 6.80 0.38
C ASN A 209 -7.82 7.45 1.62
N ILE A 210 -8.18 6.61 2.60
CA ILE A 210 -8.84 7.00 3.86
C ILE A 210 -8.03 7.99 4.70
N TYR A 211 -6.72 8.07 4.46
CA TYR A 211 -5.82 8.95 5.20
C TYR A 211 -5.73 10.35 4.55
N SER A 212 -6.31 10.57 3.37
CA SER A 212 -6.24 11.86 2.68
C SER A 212 -6.96 12.95 3.48
N LYS A 213 -6.29 14.07 3.76
CA LYS A 213 -6.91 15.24 4.42
C LYS A 213 -8.13 15.75 3.64
N THR A 214 -8.06 15.73 2.31
CA THR A 214 -9.17 16.13 1.44
C THR A 214 -10.39 15.24 1.60
N ALA A 215 -10.20 13.93 1.82
CA ALA A 215 -11.30 13.00 2.05
C ALA A 215 -12.05 13.33 3.35
N ASN A 216 -11.30 13.61 4.42
CA ASN A 216 -11.88 14.02 5.71
C ASN A 216 -12.63 15.36 5.60
N LEU A 217 -12.04 16.34 4.92
CA LEU A 217 -12.67 17.64 4.73
C LEU A 217 -13.95 17.56 3.86
N ALA A 218 -13.93 16.74 2.81
CA ALA A 218 -15.09 16.53 1.95
C ALA A 218 -16.24 15.83 2.69
N ALA A 219 -15.92 14.84 3.56
CA ALA A 219 -16.91 14.21 4.42
C ALA A 219 -17.57 15.21 5.38
N LEU A 220 -16.79 16.11 5.95
CA LEU A 220 -17.28 17.17 6.84
C LEU A 220 -18.11 18.22 6.11
N LYS A 221 -17.71 18.62 4.89
CA LYS A 221 -18.51 19.53 4.05
C LYS A 221 -19.85 18.92 3.65
N ALA A 222 -19.89 17.62 3.37
CA ALA A 222 -21.17 16.94 3.10
C ALA A 222 -22.14 17.00 4.30
N GLN A 223 -21.61 17.07 5.53
CA GLN A 223 -22.42 17.29 6.73
C GLN A 223 -22.99 18.72 6.78
N SER A 224 -22.18 19.76 6.56
CA SER A 224 -22.65 21.15 6.58
C SER A 224 -23.76 21.37 5.56
N ASP A 225 -23.63 20.77 4.38
CA ASP A 225 -24.64 20.88 3.32
C ASP A 225 -25.94 20.12 3.68
N SER A 226 -25.84 19.02 4.43
CA SER A 226 -27.02 18.28 4.94
C SER A 226 -27.75 18.99 6.08
N MET A 227 -27.04 19.81 6.87
CA MET A 227 -27.60 20.61 7.98
C MET A 227 -28.01 22.02 7.53
N GLY A 228 -27.52 22.50 6.38
CA GLY A 228 -27.66 23.86 5.86
C GLY A 228 -28.98 24.20 5.16
N THR A 229 -30.06 23.46 5.41
CA THR A 229 -31.42 23.94 5.06
C THR A 229 -32.00 24.93 6.08
N GLY A 230 -31.24 25.26 7.12
CA GLY A 230 -31.53 26.38 8.04
C GLY A 230 -30.33 27.33 8.12
N SER A 231 -30.57 28.61 7.80
CA SER A 231 -29.68 29.77 8.02
C SER A 231 -28.76 29.60 9.24
N SER A 232 -27.44 29.55 9.04
CA SER A 232 -26.47 29.65 10.14
C SER A 232 -25.36 30.67 9.83
N SER A 233 -24.89 31.31 10.89
CA SER A 233 -24.10 32.54 10.84
C SER A 233 -22.59 32.26 10.74
N SER A 234 -21.83 33.29 10.38
CA SER A 234 -20.35 33.26 10.23
C SER A 234 -19.61 32.66 11.46
N SER A 235 -20.17 32.72 12.67
CA SER A 235 -19.56 32.15 13.89
C SER A 235 -19.50 30.62 13.91
N ASP A 236 -20.48 29.96 13.28
CA ASP A 236 -20.60 28.50 13.30
C ASP A 236 -19.58 27.86 12.35
N MET A 237 -19.28 28.53 11.23
CA MET A 237 -18.17 28.18 10.34
C MET A 237 -16.80 28.28 11.01
N ILE A 238 -16.58 29.30 11.84
CA ILE A 238 -15.31 29.51 12.54
C ILE A 238 -15.10 28.41 13.59
N THR A 239 -16.14 28.04 14.34
CA THR A 239 -16.07 26.95 15.33
C THR A 239 -15.81 25.59 14.68
N ALA A 240 -16.48 25.29 13.56
CA ALA A 240 -16.22 24.10 12.77
C ALA A 240 -14.79 24.09 12.19
N GLY A 241 -14.27 25.23 11.75
CA GLY A 241 -12.87 25.40 11.33
C GLY A 241 -11.87 25.04 12.42
N HIS A 242 -12.11 25.48 13.65
CA HIS A 242 -11.26 25.16 14.81
C HIS A 242 -11.34 23.67 15.22
N GLU A 243 -12.51 23.03 15.10
CA GLU A 243 -12.65 21.58 15.33
C GLU A 243 -11.99 20.75 14.21
N ILE A 244 -12.04 21.24 12.97
CA ILE A 244 -11.31 20.69 11.81
C ILE A 244 -9.81 20.77 12.05
N ASP A 245 -9.29 21.93 12.45
CA ASP A 245 -7.88 22.09 12.78
C ASP A 245 -7.51 21.21 13.98
N THR A 246 -8.39 21.04 14.96
CA THR A 246 -8.16 20.14 16.10
C THR A 246 -8.11 18.67 15.67
N LEU A 247 -9.01 18.19 14.81
CA LEU A 247 -8.98 16.81 14.31
C LEU A 247 -7.83 16.58 13.33
N VAL A 248 -7.49 17.56 12.50
CA VAL A 248 -6.34 17.53 11.58
C VAL A 248 -5.03 17.59 12.36
N GLN A 249 -4.94 18.37 13.44
CA GLN A 249 -3.79 18.47 14.35
C GLN A 249 -3.72 17.28 15.34
N GLN A 250 -4.82 16.57 15.56
CA GLN A 250 -4.86 15.27 16.24
C GLN A 250 -4.58 14.10 15.28
N LEU A 251 -4.75 14.29 13.97
CA LEU A 251 -4.40 13.31 12.92
C LEU A 251 -2.99 13.53 12.36
N ASN A 252 -2.45 14.75 12.47
CA ASN A 252 -1.13 15.16 12.02
C ASN A 252 -0.26 15.46 13.25
N ILE A 253 0.85 14.75 13.40
CA ILE A 253 1.89 15.07 14.38
C ILE A 253 2.29 16.55 14.21
N GLN A 254 2.52 17.23 15.34
CA GLN A 254 2.84 18.66 15.49
C GLN A 254 3.69 19.26 14.36
N HIS A 255 3.24 20.37 13.78
CA HIS A 255 4.13 21.47 13.42
C HIS A 255 3.37 22.80 13.46
N ASP A 256 3.94 23.73 14.21
CA ASP A 256 3.57 25.14 14.37
C ASP A 256 4.07 25.92 13.14
N PRO A 257 3.27 26.69 12.39
CA PRO A 257 3.84 27.54 11.37
C PRO A 257 4.50 28.74 12.06
N THR A 258 5.84 28.80 12.00
CA THR A 258 6.54 30.07 12.11
C THR A 258 6.08 30.97 10.97
N ASP A 259 5.22 31.93 11.27
CA ASP A 259 5.07 33.15 10.48
C ASP A 259 5.54 34.34 11.30
N ASP A 260 6.47 35.08 10.70
CA ASP A 260 6.90 36.39 11.10
C ASP A 260 5.71 37.34 11.22
N ALA A 261 5.35 37.71 12.45
CA ALA A 261 4.62 38.94 12.72
C ALA A 261 5.03 39.50 14.09
N ALA A 262 5.86 40.54 14.05
CA ALA A 262 6.16 41.39 15.18
C ALA A 262 4.88 42.09 15.69
N ASN A 263 4.49 41.88 16.95
CA ASN A 263 4.40 42.92 18.00
C ASN A 263 3.56 42.51 19.23
N ASN A 264 4.12 42.82 20.41
CA ASN A 264 3.53 43.15 21.71
C ASN A 264 2.86 42.08 22.62
N ALA A 265 3.67 41.59 23.57
CA ALA A 265 3.59 41.75 25.03
C ALA A 265 2.40 41.20 25.88
N THR A 266 2.83 40.48 26.93
CA THR A 266 2.27 40.28 28.29
C THR A 266 1.05 39.37 28.52
N ALA A 267 1.24 38.19 29.13
CA ALA A 267 0.99 37.93 30.57
C ALA A 267 0.87 36.42 30.95
N THR A 268 1.71 36.00 31.90
CA THR A 268 1.51 35.05 33.03
C THR A 268 0.79 33.68 32.90
N ALA A 269 1.61 32.63 33.08
CA ALA A 269 1.50 31.48 34.01
C ALA A 269 0.28 30.54 34.02
N GLN A 270 0.53 29.23 33.78
CA GLN A 270 0.34 28.13 34.77
C GLN A 270 0.78 26.75 34.23
N THR A 271 1.20 25.89 35.15
CA THR A 271 1.93 24.62 34.97
C THR A 271 1.05 23.37 35.20
N MET A 272 1.38 22.29 34.46
CA MET A 272 1.12 20.84 34.63
C MET A 272 -0.21 20.21 34.15
N PRO A 273 -0.25 18.87 33.85
CA PRO A 273 0.82 17.90 33.60
C PRO A 273 0.80 17.27 32.19
N GLN A 274 1.98 16.81 31.76
CA GLN A 274 2.18 16.03 30.53
C GLN A 274 1.35 14.74 30.52
N THR A 275 0.38 14.66 29.63
CA THR A 275 -0.16 13.39 29.16
C THR A 275 0.67 12.95 27.96
N THR A 276 1.40 11.85 28.09
CA THR A 276 2.07 11.14 27.01
C THR A 276 1.07 10.88 25.88
N SER A 277 1.22 11.58 24.75
CA SER A 277 0.31 11.51 23.60
C SER A 277 0.51 10.20 22.86
N VAL A 278 -0.57 9.42 22.84
CA VAL A 278 -0.67 8.06 22.33
C VAL A 278 -1.15 8.13 20.88
N HIS A 279 -0.23 8.02 19.92
CA HIS A 279 -0.57 7.62 18.56
C HIS A 279 0.30 6.45 18.10
N GLY A 280 -0.35 5.31 17.86
CA GLY A 280 0.25 4.06 17.40
C GLY A 280 1.05 4.19 16.11
N GLY A 281 2.32 4.57 16.23
CA GLY A 281 3.33 3.56 16.51
C GLY A 281 4.18 3.07 15.34
N LEU A 282 4.04 3.54 14.10
CA LEU A 282 5.19 3.34 13.20
C LEU A 282 6.39 4.07 13.84
N ASN A 283 7.56 3.44 13.88
CA ASN A 283 8.81 4.13 14.23
C ASN A 283 9.25 4.98 13.02
N GLU A 284 10.32 5.76 13.15
CA GLU A 284 10.78 6.67 12.10
C GLU A 284 11.06 5.91 10.77
N ILE A 285 10.62 6.44 9.63
CA ILE A 285 10.98 5.86 8.34
C ILE A 285 12.38 6.37 8.06
N VAL A 286 13.35 5.45 7.94
CA VAL A 286 14.72 5.85 7.68
C VAL A 286 14.95 5.81 6.17
N ILE A 287 15.39 6.93 5.61
CA ILE A 287 15.83 7.06 4.22
C ILE A 287 17.34 6.83 4.21
N ALA A 288 17.82 5.80 3.50
CA ALA A 288 19.26 5.59 3.37
C ALA A 288 19.93 6.80 2.69
N GLU A 289 20.92 7.42 3.35
CA GLU A 289 21.74 8.46 2.73
C GLU A 289 22.63 7.83 1.65
N GLY A 290 22.33 8.11 0.38
CA GLY A 290 23.26 7.82 -0.70
C GLY A 290 24.50 8.70 -0.57
N THR A 291 25.67 8.10 -0.41
CA THR A 291 26.97 8.77 -0.53
C THR A 291 27.16 9.28 -1.96
N ASN A 292 26.69 10.49 -2.24
CA ASN A 292 27.14 11.29 -3.36
C ASN A 292 28.00 12.43 -2.78
N LYS A 293 29.28 12.13 -2.55
CA LYS A 293 30.30 13.15 -2.39
C LYS A 293 31.26 13.07 -3.57
N GLU A 294 31.49 14.26 -4.13
CA GLU A 294 32.70 14.70 -4.83
C GLU A 294 32.85 14.24 -6.31
N HIS A 295 33.13 15.12 -7.29
CA HIS A 295 33.94 16.34 -7.26
C HIS A 295 33.42 17.39 -8.24
N ASP A 296 33.26 18.61 -7.74
CA ASP A 296 33.10 19.83 -8.52
C ASP A 296 34.50 20.40 -8.79
N ARG A 297 34.90 20.51 -10.07
CA ARG A 297 36.02 21.37 -10.51
C ARG A 297 36.00 21.55 -12.04
N SER A 298 35.41 22.66 -12.48
CA SER A 298 35.86 23.41 -13.66
C SER A 298 37.08 24.28 -13.25
N PRO A 299 37.97 24.79 -14.14
CA PRO A 299 37.58 25.45 -15.39
C PRO A 299 38.55 25.42 -16.61
N SER A 300 37.95 25.76 -17.76
CA SER A 300 38.44 26.60 -18.88
C SER A 300 39.50 26.13 -19.91
N THR A 301 39.14 26.51 -21.15
CA THR A 301 39.92 27.08 -22.27
C THR A 301 40.48 26.21 -23.42
N ALA A 302 40.10 26.65 -24.64
CA ALA A 302 40.85 26.63 -25.91
C ALA A 302 41.01 25.24 -26.59
N GLN A 303 41.01 25.03 -27.90
CA GLN A 303 40.87 25.84 -29.12
C GLN A 303 40.87 24.85 -30.30
N LEU A 304 40.03 25.11 -31.31
CA LEU A 304 40.30 25.05 -32.75
C LEU A 304 40.70 23.76 -33.51
N ASN A 305 40.10 23.70 -34.72
CA ASN A 305 40.47 22.97 -35.95
C ASN A 305 40.37 21.44 -35.92
N GLY A 306 39.81 20.76 -36.92
CA GLY A 306 39.33 21.15 -38.24
C GLY A 306 39.60 19.99 -39.21
N LYS A 307 38.64 19.73 -40.13
CA LYS A 307 38.78 18.95 -41.39
C LYS A 307 39.14 17.46 -41.28
N GLU A 308 38.82 16.55 -42.19
CA GLU A 308 37.88 16.37 -43.32
C GLU A 308 38.11 14.90 -43.75
N SER A 309 37.07 14.22 -44.21
CA SER A 309 37.08 13.23 -45.32
C SER A 309 37.73 11.83 -45.16
N ASN A 310 36.83 10.84 -45.02
CA ASN A 310 36.47 9.78 -45.99
C ASN A 310 37.38 8.56 -46.33
N SER A 311 36.69 7.43 -46.57
CA SER A 311 37.09 6.11 -47.10
C SER A 311 37.91 5.20 -46.17
N GLY A 312 37.73 3.88 -46.06
CA GLY A 312 36.83 2.90 -46.66
C GLY A 312 37.33 1.49 -46.29
N GLN A 313 36.41 0.52 -46.26
CA GLN A 313 36.62 -0.92 -46.51
C GLN A 313 37.04 -1.87 -45.35
N GLU A 314 36.05 -2.73 -45.02
CA GLU A 314 36.06 -4.17 -44.66
C GLU A 314 37.26 -4.81 -43.94
N THR A 315 37.00 -5.48 -42.80
CA THR A 315 37.22 -6.92 -42.55
C THR A 315 36.88 -7.29 -41.08
N SER A 316 36.10 -8.35 -40.89
CA SER A 316 36.05 -9.16 -39.64
C SER A 316 37.09 -10.31 -39.77
N PRO A 317 37.39 -11.13 -38.74
CA PRO A 317 36.83 -11.23 -37.38
C PRO A 317 37.90 -11.32 -36.26
N ASP A 318 37.41 -11.48 -35.02
CA ASP A 318 38.13 -11.94 -33.83
C ASP A 318 39.12 -10.99 -33.18
N ASP A 319 38.64 -10.23 -32.19
CA ASP A 319 39.36 -10.25 -30.91
C ASP A 319 38.47 -9.94 -29.71
N VAL A 320 38.77 -10.68 -28.66
CA VAL A 320 38.11 -10.79 -27.37
C VAL A 320 38.04 -9.43 -26.68
N ASN A 321 36.84 -8.98 -26.33
CA ASN A 321 36.71 -7.99 -25.25
C ASN A 321 35.49 -8.31 -24.38
N GLN A 322 35.78 -8.97 -23.26
CA GLN A 322 34.88 -9.07 -22.11
C GLN A 322 34.67 -7.65 -21.57
N SER A 323 33.64 -6.95 -22.06
CA SER A 323 33.10 -5.81 -21.33
C SER A 323 32.12 -6.35 -20.29
N SER A 324 32.55 -6.26 -19.03
CA SER A 324 31.73 -6.47 -17.85
C SER A 324 30.59 -5.46 -17.83
N ASN A 325 29.46 -5.81 -18.44
CA ASN A 325 28.19 -5.15 -18.19
C ASN A 325 27.74 -5.49 -16.76
N HIS A 326 28.24 -4.72 -15.78
CA HIS A 326 27.55 -4.57 -14.51
C HIS A 326 26.28 -3.76 -14.76
N SER A 327 25.26 -4.39 -15.35
CA SER A 327 23.90 -3.87 -15.26
C SER A 327 23.56 -3.81 -13.78
N LYS A 328 23.29 -2.60 -13.27
CA LYS A 328 22.77 -2.43 -11.92
C LYS A 328 21.51 -3.27 -11.81
N GLU A 329 21.57 -4.31 -11.00
CA GLU A 329 20.47 -5.24 -10.77
C GLU A 329 19.23 -4.47 -10.29
N SER A 330 18.09 -4.64 -10.99
CA SER A 330 16.86 -3.96 -10.65
C SER A 330 16.31 -4.45 -9.30
N ASN A 331 15.54 -3.61 -8.60
CA ASN A 331 14.85 -4.01 -7.37
C ASN A 331 13.91 -5.20 -7.61
N LEU A 332 13.32 -5.27 -8.81
CA LEU A 332 12.55 -6.41 -9.26
C LEU A 332 13.41 -7.68 -9.40
N ASP A 333 14.62 -7.58 -9.97
CA ASP A 333 15.49 -8.74 -10.15
C ASP A 333 15.92 -9.32 -8.80
N LYS A 334 16.21 -8.46 -7.82
CA LYS A 334 16.49 -8.84 -6.42
C LYS A 334 15.30 -9.56 -5.79
N LEU A 335 14.10 -8.98 -5.92
CA LEU A 335 12.88 -9.58 -5.42
C LEU A 335 12.63 -10.96 -6.05
N MET A 336 12.71 -11.05 -7.38
CA MET A 336 12.46 -12.30 -8.10
C MET A 336 13.51 -13.37 -7.82
N LYS A 337 14.77 -13.02 -7.57
CA LYS A 337 15.80 -13.96 -7.10
C LYS A 337 15.49 -14.45 -5.69
N LYS A 338 15.13 -13.54 -4.78
CA LYS A 338 14.79 -13.89 -3.40
C LYS A 338 13.56 -14.80 -3.32
N ILE A 339 12.49 -14.46 -4.05
CA ILE A 339 11.27 -15.29 -4.15
C ILE A 339 11.61 -16.69 -4.69
N LYS A 340 12.51 -16.80 -5.67
CA LYS A 340 12.92 -18.10 -6.23
C LYS A 340 13.74 -18.92 -5.23
N LEU A 341 14.64 -18.30 -4.47
CA LEU A 341 15.36 -18.96 -3.38
C LEU A 341 14.40 -19.45 -2.29
N GLU A 342 13.48 -18.58 -1.84
CA GLU A 342 12.52 -18.94 -0.79
C GLU A 342 11.53 -20.01 -1.26
N LYS A 343 11.24 -20.12 -2.56
CA LYS A 343 10.46 -21.23 -3.10
C LYS A 343 11.14 -22.59 -2.90
N GLU A 344 12.47 -22.63 -2.90
CA GLU A 344 13.23 -23.85 -2.58
C GLU A 344 13.19 -24.15 -1.07
N ASP A 345 13.23 -23.12 -0.21
CA ASP A 345 13.09 -23.26 1.25
C ASP A 345 11.65 -23.58 1.71
N PHE A 346 10.64 -23.26 0.91
CA PHE A 346 9.23 -23.58 1.15
C PHE A 346 8.79 -24.94 0.58
N ILE A 347 9.72 -25.77 0.09
CA ILE A 347 9.46 -27.20 -0.10
C ILE A 347 9.37 -27.83 1.29
N VAL A 348 8.20 -27.70 1.93
CA VAL A 348 7.80 -28.62 2.99
C VAL A 348 7.90 -30.01 2.35
N ALA A 349 8.77 -30.86 2.91
CA ALA A 349 8.85 -32.25 2.52
C ALA A 349 7.42 -32.80 2.45
N ASP A 350 7.07 -33.38 1.30
CA ASP A 350 5.81 -34.06 1.08
C ASP A 350 5.61 -35.06 2.23
N SER A 351 4.88 -34.65 3.28
CA SER A 351 4.31 -35.59 4.23
C SER A 351 3.25 -36.30 3.42
N GLY A 352 3.68 -37.39 2.77
CA GLY A 352 2.94 -38.11 1.77
C GLY A 352 1.49 -38.26 2.18
N ALA A 353 0.60 -38.00 1.23
CA ALA A 353 -0.84 -38.06 1.38
C ALA A 353 -1.24 -39.23 2.29
N ILE A 354 -1.54 -38.91 3.55
CA ILE A 354 -2.24 -39.84 4.42
C ILE A 354 -3.66 -39.85 3.87
N ASP A 355 -3.97 -40.91 3.13
CA ASP A 355 -5.32 -41.20 2.68
C ASP A 355 -6.19 -41.40 3.92
N ALA A 356 -6.93 -40.36 4.30
CA ALA A 356 -7.80 -40.36 5.46
C ALA A 356 -8.84 -41.50 5.42
N ASN A 357 -9.16 -42.03 4.23
CA ASN A 357 -10.04 -43.19 4.09
C ASN A 357 -9.32 -44.50 4.44
N ALA A 358 -8.02 -44.63 4.14
CA ALA A 358 -7.22 -45.79 4.51
C ALA A 358 -6.97 -45.88 6.04
N GLU A 359 -6.86 -44.73 6.71
CA GLU A 359 -6.70 -44.68 8.17
C GLU A 359 -8.03 -44.93 8.90
N LEU A 360 -9.16 -44.47 8.34
CA LEU A 360 -10.50 -44.81 8.82
C LEU A 360 -10.80 -46.32 8.68
N LEU A 361 -10.40 -46.96 7.57
CA LEU A 361 -10.55 -48.41 7.41
C LEU A 361 -9.75 -49.20 8.48
N LYS A 362 -8.52 -48.77 8.78
CA LYS A 362 -7.70 -49.38 9.85
C LYS A 362 -8.32 -49.25 11.23
N MET A 363 -9.03 -48.16 11.51
CA MET A 363 -9.73 -47.97 12.79
C MET A 363 -10.99 -48.83 12.93
N PHE A 364 -11.64 -49.22 11.82
CA PHE A 364 -12.79 -50.13 11.85
C PHE A 364 -12.37 -51.60 12.01
N ASP A 365 -11.27 -52.02 11.40
CA ASP A 365 -10.77 -53.40 11.51
C ASP A 365 -10.21 -53.74 12.91
N GLN A 366 -9.72 -52.74 13.67
CA GLN A 366 -9.21 -52.95 15.03
C GLN A 366 -10.30 -53.17 16.10
N LYS A 367 -11.59 -53.06 15.75
CA LYS A 367 -12.72 -53.21 16.70
C LYS A 367 -13.50 -54.52 16.57
N LEU A 368 -12.97 -55.51 15.85
CA LEU A 368 -13.64 -56.80 15.64
C LEU A 368 -13.04 -57.99 16.42
N ASP A 369 -12.00 -57.78 17.22
CA ASP A 369 -11.43 -58.82 18.11
C ASP A 369 -11.54 -58.43 19.60
N LEU A 370 -12.77 -58.27 20.10
CA LEU A 370 -13.10 -58.29 21.54
C LEU A 370 -14.44 -58.97 21.80
#